data_AF-E0RWE7-F1
#
_entry.id   AF-E0RWE7-F1
#
_cell.length_a   1.000
_cell.length_b   1.000
_cell.length_c   1.000
_cell.angle_alpha   90.00
_cell.angle_beta   90.00
_cell.angle_gamma   90.00
#
_symmetry.space_group_name_H-M   'P 1'
#
loop_
_entity.id
_entity.type
_entity.pdbx_description
1 polymer ?
#
loop_
_entity_poly.entity_id
_entity_poly.type
_entity_poly.pdbx_seq_one_letter_code
_entity_poly.pdbx_strand_id
1 'polypeptide(L)'
;MDDEIRAQLRKYNSNISISGVFIILYSLWIAIKFYLSIAFGPESFRDYFEMSESEYQEARFILIFVFGFFLFIAILFHVRIGLGGIRFGQLYANSSSTLLGKQGKIKKKGFIIWAIIYFVLTVMSLPSDFIGLRDIDTIDTAIATLILDITLSFLLFDMIYSAYKVIKINNQLKEG
;
A
#
# COMPACT_ATOMS: atom_id res chain seq x y z
N MET A 1 7.11 -6.26 34.32
CA MET A 1 7.49 -7.06 33.14
C MET A 1 6.28 -7.34 32.25
N ASP A 2 5.16 -7.84 32.79
CA ASP A 2 3.97 -8.17 31.98
C ASP A 2 3.27 -6.93 31.38
N ASP A 3 3.20 -5.81 32.13
CA ASP A 3 2.57 -4.56 31.66
C ASP A 3 3.32 -3.89 30.51
N GLU A 4 4.66 -3.95 30.55
CA GLU A 4 5.51 -3.38 29.51
C GLU A 4 5.37 -4.16 28.20
N ILE A 5 5.34 -5.50 28.28
CA ILE A 5 5.11 -6.37 27.13
C ILE A 5 3.72 -6.13 26.52
N ARG A 6 2.69 -5.99 27.36
CA ARG A 6 1.33 -5.65 26.91
C ARG A 6 1.25 -4.26 26.27
N ALA A 7 1.97 -3.28 26.80
CA ALA A 7 2.05 -1.94 26.20
C ALA A 7 2.72 -1.99 24.82
N GLN A 8 3.83 -2.72 24.67
CA GLN A 8 4.52 -2.90 23.39
C GLN A 8 3.64 -3.60 22.36
N LEU A 9 2.94 -4.68 22.74
CA LEU A 9 2.00 -5.37 21.84
C LEU A 9 0.89 -4.45 21.35
N ARG A 10 0.29 -3.66 22.26
CA ARG A 10 -0.75 -2.69 21.88
C ARG A 10 -0.22 -1.66 20.87
N LYS A 11 0.98 -1.13 21.11
CA LYS A 11 1.64 -0.19 20.18
C LYS A 11 1.81 -0.82 18.79
N TYR A 12 2.45 -1.98 18.69
CA TYR A 12 2.71 -2.60 17.38
C TYR A 12 1.42 -3.01 16.66
N ASN A 13 0.40 -3.51 17.37
CA ASN A 13 -0.90 -3.83 16.77
C ASN A 13 -1.61 -2.58 16.22
N SER A 14 -1.50 -1.45 16.93
CA SER A 14 -2.01 -0.16 16.46
C SER A 14 -1.29 0.29 15.19
N ASN A 15 0.05 0.24 15.18
CA ASN A 15 0.88 0.60 14.02
C ASN A 15 0.52 -0.19 12.76
N ILE A 16 0.34 -1.52 12.88
CA ILE A 16 -0.07 -2.38 11.76
C ILE A 16 -1.45 -1.96 11.23
N SER A 17 -2.39 -1.66 12.13
CA SER A 17 -3.76 -1.31 11.75
C SER A 17 -3.83 0.06 11.08
N ILE A 18 -3.14 1.06 11.66
CA ILE A 18 -3.03 2.41 11.11
C ILE A 18 -2.38 2.37 9.73
N SER A 19 -1.22 1.71 9.61
CA SER A 19 -0.55 1.55 8.32
C SER A 19 -1.44 0.85 7.29
N GLY A 20 -2.26 -0.12 7.72
CA GLY A 20 -3.22 -0.80 6.87
C GLY A 20 -4.31 0.12 6.32
N VAL A 21 -4.82 1.04 7.14
CA VAL A 21 -5.77 2.07 6.71
C VAL A 21 -5.11 3.02 5.71
N PHE A 22 -3.88 3.47 5.98
CA PHE A 22 -3.17 4.37 5.07
C PHE A 22 -2.91 3.74 3.70
N ILE A 23 -2.57 2.45 3.61
CA ILE A 23 -2.43 1.76 2.31
C ILE A 23 -3.74 1.78 1.53
N ILE A 24 -4.89 1.64 2.19
CA ILE A 24 -6.20 1.75 1.53
C ILE A 24 -6.44 3.19 1.05
N LEU A 25 -6.16 4.19 1.89
CA LEU A 25 -6.29 5.60 1.50
C LEU A 25 -5.35 5.98 0.34
N TYR A 26 -4.14 5.40 0.30
CA TYR A 26 -3.21 5.60 -0.81
C TYR A 26 -3.79 5.08 -2.14
N SER A 27 -4.60 4.02 -2.14
CA SER A 27 -5.27 3.56 -3.36
C SER A 27 -6.27 4.57 -3.93
N LEU A 28 -6.88 5.39 -3.06
CA LEU A 28 -7.73 6.51 -3.50
C LEU A 28 -6.88 7.60 -4.17
N TRP A 29 -5.68 7.88 -3.64
CA TRP A 29 -4.74 8.81 -4.26
C TRP A 29 -4.34 8.36 -5.67
N ILE A 30 -4.02 7.08 -5.86
CA ILE A 30 -3.71 6.53 -7.19
C ILE A 30 -4.88 6.73 -8.16
N ALA A 31 -6.11 6.48 -7.69
CA ALA A 31 -7.31 6.66 -8.52
C ALA A 31 -7.52 8.14 -8.91
N ILE A 32 -7.29 9.08 -7.98
CA ILE A 32 -7.34 10.52 -8.25
C ILE A 32 -6.26 10.90 -9.27
N LYS A 33 -5.01 10.47 -9.06
CA LYS A 33 -3.90 10.74 -9.99
C LYS A 33 -4.21 10.23 -11.39
N PHE A 34 -4.71 9.00 -11.51
CA PHE A 34 -5.12 8.43 -12.80
C PHE A 34 -6.21 9.25 -13.48
N TYR A 35 -7.25 9.64 -12.74
CA TYR A 35 -8.31 10.49 -13.29
C TYR A 35 -7.77 11.85 -13.75
N LEU A 36 -6.92 12.50 -12.94
CA LEU A 36 -6.30 13.76 -13.30
C LEU A 36 -5.41 13.65 -14.53
N SER A 37 -4.64 12.56 -14.67
CA SER A 37 -3.82 12.30 -15.85
C SER A 37 -4.69 12.16 -17.11
N ILE A 38 -5.85 11.51 -17.04
CA ILE A 38 -6.76 11.38 -18.19
C ILE A 38 -7.45 12.71 -18.51
N ALA A 39 -7.90 13.44 -17.50
CA ALA A 39 -8.74 14.62 -17.68
C ALA A 39 -7.93 15.91 -17.96
N PHE A 40 -6.74 16.03 -17.39
CA PHE A 40 -5.94 17.26 -17.35
C PHE A 40 -4.44 17.02 -17.63
N GLY A 41 -4.03 15.78 -17.94
CA GLY A 41 -2.62 15.45 -18.15
C GLY A 41 -2.04 16.10 -19.41
N PRO A 42 -0.75 16.49 -19.39
CA PRO A 42 -0.05 17.05 -20.55
C PRO A 42 0.21 16.00 -21.65
N GLU A 43 0.16 14.71 -21.31
CA GLU A 43 0.17 13.59 -22.25
C GLU A 43 -1.13 12.82 -22.11
N SER A 44 -2.06 13.06 -23.02
CA SER A 44 -3.23 12.19 -23.16
C SER A 44 -2.78 10.79 -23.62
N PHE A 45 -3.62 9.76 -23.48
CA PHE A 45 -3.28 8.43 -24.02
C PHE A 45 -2.89 8.48 -25.51
N ARG A 46 -3.44 9.45 -26.25
CA ARG A 46 -3.06 9.71 -27.63
C ARG A 46 -1.59 10.06 -27.77
N ASP A 47 -1.07 10.95 -26.92
CA ASP A 47 0.31 11.42 -26.98
C ASP A 47 1.27 10.31 -26.54
N TYR A 48 0.91 9.57 -25.49
CA TYR A 48 1.72 8.45 -24.97
C TYR A 48 1.90 7.31 -25.99
N PHE A 49 0.87 7.03 -26.79
CA PHE A 49 0.90 5.99 -27.82
C PHE A 49 1.19 6.54 -29.22
N GLU A 50 1.53 7.83 -29.34
CA GLU A 50 1.80 8.51 -30.61
C GLU A 50 0.69 8.30 -31.67
N MET A 51 -0.58 8.29 -31.23
CA MET A 51 -1.73 7.96 -32.07
C MET A 51 -2.23 9.19 -32.85
N SER A 52 -2.68 8.96 -34.10
CA SER A 52 -3.49 9.95 -34.81
C SER A 52 -4.82 10.20 -34.10
N GLU A 53 -5.47 11.32 -34.37
CA GLU A 53 -6.78 11.64 -33.77
C GLU A 53 -7.84 10.59 -34.11
N SER A 54 -7.85 10.11 -35.36
CA SER A 54 -8.80 9.07 -35.79
C SER A 54 -8.59 7.75 -35.04
N GLU A 55 -7.33 7.30 -34.92
CA GLU A 55 -7.02 6.07 -34.18
C GLU A 55 -7.36 6.21 -32.70
N TYR A 56 -7.09 7.38 -32.10
CA TYR A 56 -7.42 7.63 -30.72
C TYR A 56 -8.94 7.58 -30.48
N GLN A 57 -9.75 8.22 -31.33
CA GLN A 57 -11.21 8.17 -31.15
C GLN A 57 -11.77 6.75 -31.27
N GLU A 58 -11.21 5.91 -32.14
CA GLU A 58 -11.57 4.50 -32.27
C GLU A 58 -11.14 3.68 -31.05
N ALA A 59 -9.94 3.91 -30.51
CA ALA A 59 -9.37 3.14 -29.41
C ALA A 59 -9.71 3.67 -28.01
N ARG A 60 -10.20 4.91 -27.88
CA ARG A 60 -10.35 5.63 -26.59
C ARG A 60 -11.09 4.81 -25.54
N PHE A 61 -12.22 4.20 -25.91
CA PHE A 61 -13.01 3.40 -24.98
C PHE A 61 -12.27 2.14 -24.52
N ILE A 62 -11.54 1.48 -25.43
CA ILE A 62 -10.75 0.29 -25.13
C ILE A 62 -9.59 0.67 -24.20
N LEU A 63 -8.87 1.76 -24.49
CA LEU A 63 -7.77 2.25 -23.66
C LEU A 63 -8.25 2.57 -22.23
N ILE A 64 -9.31 3.37 -22.11
CA ILE A 64 -9.90 3.70 -20.79
C ILE A 64 -10.32 2.43 -20.04
N PHE A 65 -10.94 1.47 -20.72
CA PHE A 65 -11.38 0.22 -20.10
C PHE A 65 -10.19 -0.63 -19.63
N VAL A 66 -9.17 -0.83 -20.47
CA VAL A 66 -7.99 -1.65 -20.15
C VAL A 66 -7.20 -1.03 -18.99
N PHE A 67 -6.90 0.27 -19.05
CA PHE A 67 -6.17 0.94 -17.97
C PHE A 67 -7.02 1.05 -16.69
N GLY A 68 -8.33 1.30 -16.82
CA GLY A 68 -9.26 1.28 -15.70
C GLY A 68 -9.34 -0.09 -15.01
N PHE A 69 -9.28 -1.18 -15.78
CA PHE A 69 -9.23 -2.54 -15.26
C PHE A 69 -7.93 -2.81 -14.49
N PHE A 70 -6.77 -2.39 -15.01
CA PHE A 70 -5.51 -2.49 -14.28
C PHE A 70 -5.51 -1.65 -13.00
N LEU A 71 -6.06 -0.43 -13.04
CA LEU A 71 -6.24 0.39 -11.85
C LEU A 71 -7.13 -0.30 -10.82
N PHE A 72 -8.23 -0.92 -11.25
CA PHE A 72 -9.12 -1.67 -10.37
C PHE A 72 -8.38 -2.84 -9.69
N ILE A 73 -7.57 -3.61 -10.43
CA ILE A 73 -6.71 -4.65 -9.86
C ILE A 73 -5.72 -4.07 -8.85
N ALA A 74 -5.09 -2.93 -9.18
CA ALA A 74 -4.17 -2.26 -8.28
C ALA A 74 -4.87 -1.84 -6.97
N ILE A 75 -6.08 -1.28 -7.03
CA ILE A 75 -6.88 -0.94 -5.85
C ILE A 75 -7.20 -2.18 -5.03
N LEU A 76 -7.66 -3.28 -5.67
CA LEU A 76 -7.92 -4.54 -4.98
C LEU A 76 -6.68 -5.09 -4.27
N PHE A 77 -5.50 -4.94 -4.88
CA PHE A 77 -4.23 -5.33 -4.29
C PHE A 77 -3.91 -4.51 -3.02
N HIS A 78 -4.09 -3.19 -3.06
CA HIS A 78 -3.93 -2.32 -1.88
C HIS A 78 -4.91 -2.69 -0.77
N VAL A 79 -6.19 -2.88 -1.11
CA VAL A 79 -7.24 -3.29 -0.18
C VAL A 79 -6.91 -4.64 0.45
N ARG A 80 -6.38 -5.60 -0.33
CA ARG A 80 -5.95 -6.92 0.14
C ARG A 80 -4.84 -6.83 1.20
N ILE A 81 -3.85 -5.95 1.00
CA ILE A 81 -2.76 -5.70 1.96
C ILE A 81 -3.31 -4.97 3.19
N GLY A 82 -4.01 -3.86 2.98
CA GLY A 82 -4.51 -3.01 4.06
C GLY A 82 -5.49 -3.71 4.99
N LEU A 83 -6.51 -4.39 4.44
CA LEU A 83 -7.42 -5.23 5.24
C LEU A 83 -6.69 -6.40 5.91
N GLY A 84 -5.64 -6.92 5.28
CA GLY A 84 -4.78 -7.94 5.86
C GLY A 84 -4.09 -7.44 7.14
N GLY A 85 -3.48 -6.25 7.08
CA GLY A 85 -2.86 -5.58 8.21
C GLY A 85 -3.85 -5.26 9.32
N ILE A 86 -4.99 -4.62 9.00
CA ILE A 86 -6.03 -4.28 9.98
C ILE A 86 -6.52 -5.53 10.72
N ARG A 87 -6.87 -6.59 9.98
CA ARG A 87 -7.31 -7.86 10.58
C ARG A 87 -6.22 -8.48 11.45
N PHE A 88 -4.96 -8.40 11.04
CA PHE A 88 -3.84 -8.89 11.84
C PHE A 88 -3.70 -8.11 13.16
N GLY A 89 -3.66 -6.78 13.11
CA GLY A 89 -3.53 -5.94 14.31
C GLY A 89 -4.68 -6.15 15.30
N GLN A 90 -5.92 -6.21 14.81
CA GLN A 90 -7.10 -6.45 15.65
C GLN A 90 -7.09 -7.82 16.35
N LEU A 91 -6.65 -8.87 15.67
CA LEU A 91 -6.61 -10.22 16.26
C LEU A 91 -5.63 -10.31 17.42
N TYR A 92 -4.45 -9.72 17.27
CA TYR A 92 -3.44 -9.75 18.30
C TYR A 92 -3.74 -8.74 19.42
N ALA A 93 -4.51 -7.68 19.16
CA ALA A 93 -5.02 -6.78 20.20
C ALA A 93 -6.04 -7.47 21.12
N ASN A 94 -6.89 -8.33 20.57
CA ASN A 94 -7.95 -9.02 21.32
C ASN A 94 -7.52 -10.39 21.89
N SER A 95 -6.34 -10.91 21.55
CA SER A 95 -5.87 -12.25 21.95
C SER A 95 -5.30 -12.35 23.38
N SER A 96 -5.72 -11.50 24.32
CA SER A 96 -5.30 -11.60 25.72
C SER A 96 -5.93 -12.79 26.48
N SER A 97 -6.71 -13.64 25.80
CA SER A 97 -7.42 -14.74 26.42
C SER A 97 -7.69 -15.84 25.39
N THR A 98 -7.41 -17.08 25.80
CA THR A 98 -7.85 -18.35 25.20
C THR A 98 -7.28 -18.79 23.85
N LEU A 99 -6.45 -19.85 23.91
CA LEU A 99 -6.52 -21.18 23.25
C LEU A 99 -7.30 -21.42 21.93
N LEU A 100 -8.13 -20.51 21.42
CA LEU A 100 -8.86 -20.67 20.17
C LEU A 100 -8.10 -20.04 18.99
N GLY A 101 -7.74 -20.89 18.01
CA GLY A 101 -7.51 -20.41 16.64
C GLY A 101 -6.13 -20.70 16.03
N LYS A 102 -5.49 -21.84 16.32
CA LYS A 102 -4.32 -22.33 15.54
C LYS A 102 -4.62 -22.34 14.02
N GLN A 103 -5.87 -22.56 13.60
CA GLN A 103 -6.27 -22.58 12.18
C GLN A 103 -6.46 -21.20 11.53
N GLY A 104 -6.70 -20.14 12.30
CA GLY A 104 -6.88 -18.77 11.79
C GLY A 104 -5.59 -17.98 11.59
N LYS A 105 -4.47 -18.42 12.18
CA LYS A 105 -3.20 -17.66 12.23
C LYS A 105 -2.33 -17.78 10.98
N ILE A 106 -2.45 -18.87 10.21
CA ILE A 106 -1.59 -19.13 9.04
C ILE A 106 -2.07 -18.35 7.80
N LYS A 107 -3.38 -18.36 7.50
CA LYS A 107 -3.96 -17.59 6.36
C LYS A 107 -3.84 -16.07 6.52
N LYS A 108 -3.58 -15.58 7.73
CA LYS A 108 -3.56 -14.14 8.07
C LYS A 108 -2.16 -13.51 8.09
N LYS A 109 -1.12 -14.29 7.77
CA LYS A 109 0.24 -13.76 7.53
C LYS A 109 0.52 -13.46 6.06
N GLY A 110 -0.35 -13.92 5.15
CA GLY A 110 -0.15 -13.74 3.71
C GLY A 110 -0.01 -12.28 3.28
N PHE A 111 -0.62 -11.33 4.01
CA PHE A 111 -0.45 -9.90 3.72
C PHE A 111 0.99 -9.42 3.94
N ILE A 112 1.77 -10.06 4.82
CA ILE A 112 3.17 -9.68 5.09
C ILE A 112 4.01 -9.93 3.84
N ILE A 113 3.81 -11.07 3.17
CA ILE A 113 4.53 -11.39 1.92
C ILE A 113 4.22 -10.34 0.86
N TRP A 114 2.93 -10.03 0.68
CA TRP A 114 2.51 -8.99 -0.27
C TRP A 114 3.00 -7.60 0.11
N ALA A 115 3.04 -7.26 1.40
CA ALA A 115 3.60 -6.00 1.89
C ALA A 115 5.10 -5.90 1.64
N ILE A 116 5.86 -6.99 1.80
CA ILE A 116 7.30 -7.03 1.48
C ILE A 116 7.53 -6.83 -0.01
N ILE A 117 6.80 -7.57 -0.85
CA ILE A 117 6.88 -7.40 -2.31
C ILE A 117 6.55 -5.95 -2.67
N TYR A 118 5.47 -5.41 -2.09
CA TYR A 118 5.07 -4.05 -2.39
C TYR A 118 6.12 -3.02 -1.93
N PHE A 119 6.67 -3.19 -0.72
CA PHE A 119 7.75 -2.34 -0.20
C PHE A 119 8.96 -2.32 -1.13
N VAL A 120 9.40 -3.48 -1.61
CA VAL A 120 10.53 -3.57 -2.55
C VAL A 120 10.21 -2.84 -3.86
N LEU A 121 9.01 -3.03 -4.41
CA LEU A 121 8.59 -2.35 -5.64
C LEU A 121 8.54 -0.83 -5.46
N THR A 122 7.96 -0.33 -4.35
CA THR A 122 7.91 1.11 -4.05
C THR A 122 9.30 1.70 -3.87
N VAL A 123 10.20 1.02 -3.15
CA VAL A 123 11.57 1.52 -2.97
C VAL A 123 12.35 1.51 -4.29
N MET A 124 12.13 0.51 -5.15
CA MET A 124 12.74 0.45 -6.48
C MET A 124 12.21 1.50 -7.45
N SER A 125 10.99 2.02 -7.24
CA SER A 125 10.43 3.09 -8.07
C SER A 125 10.86 4.49 -7.64
N LEU A 126 11.28 4.71 -6.38
CA LEU A 126 11.69 6.04 -5.90
C LEU A 126 12.70 6.77 -6.82
N PRO A 127 13.73 6.12 -7.42
CA PRO A 127 14.64 6.79 -8.35
C PRO A 127 13.95 7.44 -9.55
N SER A 128 12.82 6.92 -10.03
CA SER A 128 12.10 7.52 -11.17
C SER A 128 11.44 8.85 -10.81
N ASP A 129 11.08 9.06 -9.53
CA ASP A 129 10.46 10.32 -9.09
C ASP A 129 11.43 11.51 -9.19
N PHE A 130 12.74 11.24 -9.07
CA PHE A 130 13.78 12.27 -9.25
C PHE A 130 13.94 12.74 -10.69
N ILE A 131 13.41 12.00 -11.67
CA ILE A 131 13.42 12.43 -13.08
C ILE A 131 12.43 13.60 -13.26
N GLY A 132 11.25 13.50 -12.65
CA GLY A 132 10.22 14.56 -12.70
C GLY A 132 10.62 15.86 -12.01
N LEU A 133 11.59 15.83 -11.09
CA LEU A 133 12.12 17.04 -10.44
C LEU A 133 12.96 17.93 -11.37
N ARG A 134 13.26 17.47 -12.58
CA ARG A 134 14.08 18.23 -13.55
C ARG A 134 13.27 19.22 -14.37
N ASP A 135 11.95 19.10 -14.37
CA ASP A 135 11.04 19.93 -15.14
C ASP A 135 10.31 20.90 -14.20
N ILE A 136 10.45 22.21 -14.47
CA ILE A 136 9.95 23.26 -13.59
C ILE A 136 8.41 23.34 -13.62
N ASP A 137 7.80 22.93 -14.73
CA ASP A 137 6.34 23.01 -14.92
C ASP A 137 5.62 21.88 -14.18
N THR A 138 6.33 20.80 -13.82
CA THR A 138 5.77 19.62 -13.14
C THR A 138 6.32 19.40 -11.73
N ILE A 139 7.17 20.32 -11.25
CA ILE A 139 7.91 20.17 -9.98
C ILE A 139 7.00 19.98 -8.76
N ASP A 140 5.89 20.70 -8.67
CA ASP A 140 4.95 20.60 -7.53
C ASP A 140 4.31 19.20 -7.46
N THR A 141 3.91 18.66 -8.62
CA THR A 141 3.32 17.32 -8.70
C THR A 141 4.36 16.23 -8.46
N ALA A 142 5.60 16.44 -8.92
CA ALA A 142 6.71 15.55 -8.67
C ALA A 142 7.08 15.49 -7.18
N ILE A 143 7.16 16.64 -6.50
CA ILE A 143 7.40 16.73 -5.05
C ILE A 143 6.27 16.04 -4.27
N ALA A 144 5.00 16.31 -4.63
CA ALA A 144 3.86 15.68 -3.98
C ALA A 144 3.88 14.16 -4.13
N THR A 145 4.21 13.65 -5.32
CA THR A 145 4.36 12.21 -5.58
C THR A 145 5.50 11.62 -4.74
N LEU A 146 6.68 12.25 -4.75
CA LEU A 146 7.84 11.78 -4.00
C LEU A 146 7.57 11.69 -2.49
N ILE A 147 6.92 12.70 -1.92
CA ILE A 147 6.55 12.70 -0.49
C ILE A 147 5.62 11.54 -0.17
N LEU A 148 4.64 11.27 -1.04
CA LEU A 148 3.70 10.18 -0.86
C LEU A 148 4.37 8.81 -0.99
N ASP A 149 5.32 8.65 -1.90
CA ASP A 149 6.01 7.37 -2.12
C ASP A 149 7.02 7.08 -1.02
N ILE A 150 7.69 8.10 -0.50
CA ILE A 150 8.50 8.00 0.73
C ILE A 150 7.61 7.63 1.92
N THR A 151 6.47 8.32 2.08
CA THR A 151 5.52 8.04 3.18
C THR A 151 4.99 6.62 3.11
N LEU A 152 4.60 6.15 1.92
CA LEU A 152 4.16 4.78 1.69
C LEU A 152 5.26 3.78 2.05
N SER A 153 6.51 4.05 1.65
CA SER A 153 7.65 3.20 1.99
C SER A 153 7.84 3.08 3.50
N PHE A 154 7.76 4.19 4.23
CA PHE A 154 7.82 4.18 5.70
C PHE A 154 6.67 3.40 6.34
N LEU A 155 5.45 3.55 5.85
CA LEU A 155 4.28 2.85 6.37
C LEU A 155 4.33 1.34 6.09
N LEU A 156 4.78 0.94 4.91
CA LEU A 156 5.01 -0.46 4.57
C LEU A 156 6.09 -1.06 5.46
N PHE A 157 7.20 -0.37 5.66
CA PHE A 157 8.26 -0.80 6.57
C PHE A 157 7.77 -0.92 8.02
N ASP A 158 7.08 0.10 8.56
CA ASP A 158 6.55 0.07 9.94
C ASP A 158 5.55 -1.07 10.12
N MET A 159 4.68 -1.33 9.13
CA MET A 159 3.76 -2.45 9.14
C MET A 159 4.49 -3.80 9.20
N ILE A 160 5.49 -4.00 8.34
CA ILE A 160 6.28 -5.25 8.29
C ILE A 160 7.04 -5.45 9.60
N TYR A 161 7.73 -4.42 10.07
CA TYR A 161 8.51 -4.44 11.30
C TYR A 161 7.63 -4.71 12.52
N SER A 162 6.50 -4.01 12.64
CA SER A 162 5.54 -4.19 13.72
C SER A 162 4.94 -5.60 13.70
N ALA A 163 4.60 -6.14 12.52
CA ALA A 163 4.10 -7.50 12.39
C ALA A 163 5.14 -8.54 12.86
N TYR A 164 6.41 -8.34 12.51
CA TYR A 164 7.51 -9.20 12.99
C TYR A 164 7.65 -9.14 14.53
N LYS A 165 7.61 -7.92 15.12
CA LYS A 165 7.69 -7.75 16.58
C LYS A 165 6.53 -8.42 17.31
N VAL A 166 5.30 -8.27 16.82
CA VAL A 166 4.11 -8.93 17.38
C VAL A 166 4.26 -10.45 17.35
N ILE A 167 4.76 -11.02 16.24
CA ILE A 167 5.01 -12.47 16.15
C ILE A 167 6.06 -12.91 17.16
N LYS A 168 7.17 -12.18 17.26
CA LYS A 168 8.27 -12.50 18.18
C LYS A 168 7.80 -12.48 19.64
N ILE A 169 7.15 -11.40 20.07
CA ILE A 169 6.68 -11.24 21.45
C ILE A 169 5.64 -12.32 21.80
N ASN A 170 4.69 -12.61 20.89
CA ASN A 170 3.67 -13.63 21.13
C ASN A 170 4.22 -15.07 21.08
N ASN A 171 5.42 -15.30 20.55
CA ASN A 171 6.08 -16.59 20.68
C ASN A 171 6.78 -16.70 22.04
N GLN A 172 7.46 -15.64 22.48
CA GLN A 172 8.09 -15.58 23.81
C GLN A 172 7.09 -15.80 24.95
N LEU A 173 5.89 -15.20 24.85
CA LEU A 173 4.81 -15.37 25.84
C LEU A 173 4.18 -16.78 25.88
N LYS A 174 4.47 -17.65 24.90
CA LYS A 174 3.98 -19.05 24.91
C LYS A 174 5.03 -20.03 25.42
N GLU A 175 6.30 -19.63 25.41
CA GLU A 175 7.43 -20.47 25.80
C GLU A 175 7.81 -20.27 27.27
N GLY A 176 7.46 -19.13 27.87
CA GLY A 176 7.54 -18.88 29.31
C GLY A 176 6.22 -19.13 30.02
#